data_AF-A0A661BW22-F1
#
_entry.id   AF-A0A661BW22-F1
#
_cell.length_a   1.000
_cell.length_b   1.000
_cell.length_c   1.000
_cell.angle_alpha   90.00
_cell.angle_beta   90.00
_cell.angle_gamma   90.00
#
_symmetry.space_group_name_H-M   'P 1'
#
loop_
_entity.id
_entity.type
_entity.pdbx_description
1 polymer ?
#
loop_
_entity_poly.entity_id
_entity_poly.type
_entity_poly.pdbx_seq_one_letter_code
_entity_poly.pdbx_strand_id
1 'polypeptide(L)'
;VKTVPTMGAGWCPPGMLGIGIGGTAEKAMLLAKESLMDPIDIHELRVRGPKNRAEELRLEIFDAVNDLGIGAQGLGGLTTVLDVKIMDYPTHAANKPVAMIPNCAATRHTHFMLDGSGPSLQTPPSLDDWPDITWDVGPSAKRVNLDDVTRDEISTWQPGETLLLSGKMLTGRDAAHKRIQTLIENGEPLPDGVDFTDRFIYYVGPVDPVREEVVGPAGPTTATRMDKFTEMMLDKTGLMGMIGKAERGSVGIEAIKKHKAVYLMAVGGAAYLVSKAIINAKVIAFEEMGMEAIQEFEVKDMPVTVAVDVNGNAVHKTGPQEWQKIILQRKSA
;
A
#
# COMPACT_ATOMS: atom_id res chain seq x y z
N VAL A 1 -17.90 -7.28 5.19
CA VAL A 1 -18.36 -5.91 4.80
C VAL A 1 -17.95 -4.85 5.82
N LYS A 2 -18.49 -4.80 7.05
CA LYS A 2 -18.14 -3.74 8.04
C LYS A 2 -16.66 -3.65 8.40
N THR A 3 -15.96 -4.79 8.41
CA THR A 3 -14.53 -4.86 8.76
C THR A 3 -13.59 -4.38 7.66
N VAL A 4 -13.98 -4.49 6.38
CA VAL A 4 -13.05 -4.17 5.26
C VAL A 4 -12.66 -2.68 5.28
N PRO A 5 -13.57 -1.72 5.46
CA PRO A 5 -13.20 -0.31 5.60
C PRO A 5 -12.24 -0.03 6.76
N THR A 6 -12.29 -0.81 7.86
CA THR A 6 -11.43 -0.57 9.03
C THR A 6 -10.00 -1.10 8.85
N MET A 7 -9.76 -1.92 7.82
CA MET A 7 -8.42 -2.44 7.51
C MET A 7 -7.56 -1.41 6.76
N GLY A 8 -8.19 -0.37 6.20
CA GLY A 8 -7.52 0.58 5.34
C GLY A 8 -6.99 -0.03 4.05
N ALA A 9 -6.15 0.73 3.35
CA ALA A 9 -5.42 0.27 2.17
C ALA A 9 -4.04 -0.33 2.51
N GLY A 10 -3.70 -0.46 3.79
CA GLY A 10 -2.40 -0.92 4.25
C GLY A 10 -2.00 -2.31 3.76
N TRP A 11 -2.97 -3.16 3.44
CA TRP A 11 -2.79 -4.52 2.90
C TRP A 11 -2.67 -4.56 1.37
N CYS A 12 -2.55 -3.41 0.70
CA CYS A 12 -2.38 -3.28 -0.75
C CYS A 12 -3.48 -3.96 -1.59
N PRO A 13 -4.76 -3.54 -1.47
CA PRO A 13 -5.79 -3.97 -2.42
C PRO A 13 -5.45 -3.52 -3.86
N PRO A 14 -5.92 -4.23 -4.91
CA PRO A 14 -6.82 -5.37 -4.82
C PRO A 14 -6.09 -6.65 -4.41
N GLY A 15 -6.78 -7.52 -3.69
CA GLY A 15 -6.27 -8.83 -3.28
C GLY A 15 -7.39 -9.79 -2.93
N MET A 16 -7.13 -10.83 -2.14
CA MET A 16 -8.14 -11.82 -1.76
C MET A 16 -8.49 -11.73 -0.27
N LEU A 17 -9.72 -12.11 0.08
CA LEU A 17 -10.11 -12.30 1.48
C LEU A 17 -10.27 -13.79 1.77
N GLY A 18 -9.49 -14.33 2.69
CA GLY A 18 -9.66 -15.68 3.23
C GLY A 18 -10.49 -15.62 4.51
N ILE A 19 -11.52 -16.45 4.60
CA ILE A 19 -12.44 -16.48 5.74
C ILE A 19 -12.55 -17.91 6.26
N GLY A 20 -12.30 -18.06 7.56
CA GLY A 20 -12.45 -19.33 8.27
C GLY A 20 -13.64 -19.25 9.22
N ILE A 21 -14.54 -20.23 9.19
CA ILE A 21 -15.76 -20.24 10.00
C ILE A 21 -15.84 -21.52 10.84
N GLY A 22 -15.98 -21.38 12.16
CA GLY A 22 -16.15 -22.51 13.07
C GLY A 22 -14.82 -23.11 13.58
N GLY A 23 -14.88 -24.32 14.14
CA GLY A 23 -13.79 -24.87 14.95
C GLY A 23 -13.54 -24.08 16.25
N THR A 24 -12.28 -24.04 16.70
CA THR A 24 -11.77 -23.09 17.71
C THR A 24 -11.28 -21.80 17.04
N ALA A 25 -10.90 -20.79 17.82
CA ALA A 25 -10.35 -19.54 17.28
C ALA A 25 -9.09 -19.78 16.43
N GLU A 26 -8.20 -20.65 16.88
CA GLU A 26 -6.99 -21.06 16.16
C GLU A 26 -7.33 -21.78 14.87
N LYS A 27 -8.31 -22.71 14.91
CA LYS A 27 -8.74 -23.44 13.72
C LYS A 27 -9.36 -22.50 12.68
N ALA A 28 -10.17 -21.52 13.08
CA ALA A 28 -10.71 -20.52 12.16
C ALA A 28 -9.59 -19.72 11.45
N MET A 29 -8.55 -19.31 12.18
CA MET A 29 -7.40 -18.62 11.58
C MET A 29 -6.64 -19.50 10.58
N LEU A 30 -6.43 -20.77 10.92
CA LEU A 30 -5.79 -21.73 10.01
C LEU A 30 -6.61 -21.91 8.72
N LEU A 31 -7.93 -22.10 8.84
CA LEU A 31 -8.83 -22.24 7.70
C LEU A 31 -8.82 -20.98 6.81
N ALA A 32 -8.87 -19.79 7.42
CA ALA A 32 -8.77 -18.53 6.68
C ALA A 32 -7.47 -18.46 5.89
N LYS A 33 -6.33 -18.85 6.48
CA LYS A 33 -5.03 -18.84 5.82
C LYS A 33 -4.91 -19.89 4.72
N GLU A 34 -5.38 -21.10 4.99
CA GLU A 34 -5.37 -22.24 4.06
C GLU A 34 -6.21 -21.93 2.81
N SER A 35 -7.39 -21.34 3.00
CA SER A 35 -8.30 -20.97 1.90
C SER A 35 -7.68 -20.01 0.86
N LEU A 36 -6.69 -19.22 1.27
CA LEU A 36 -6.01 -18.25 0.40
C LEU A 36 -5.00 -18.86 -0.56
N MET A 37 -4.71 -20.15 -0.44
CA MET A 37 -3.78 -20.85 -1.34
C MET A 37 -4.49 -21.31 -2.63
N ASP A 38 -5.82 -21.34 -2.66
CA ASP A 38 -6.58 -21.73 -3.84
C ASP A 38 -6.50 -20.68 -4.96
N PRO A 39 -6.51 -21.10 -6.24
CA PRO A 39 -6.49 -20.19 -7.38
C PRO A 39 -7.72 -19.28 -7.37
N ILE A 40 -7.61 -18.05 -7.90
CA ILE A 40 -8.76 -17.16 -8.09
C ILE A 40 -9.77 -17.87 -9.01
N ASP A 41 -11.00 -18.05 -8.54
CA ASP A 41 -12.05 -18.80 -9.26
C ASP A 41 -13.45 -18.20 -9.08
N ILE A 42 -13.57 -16.96 -8.58
CA ILE A 42 -14.86 -16.33 -8.27
C ILE A 42 -15.75 -16.16 -9.50
N HIS A 43 -15.15 -15.94 -10.67
CA HIS A 43 -15.88 -15.73 -11.93
C HIS A 43 -16.40 -17.07 -12.47
N GLU A 44 -15.58 -18.11 -12.44
CA GLU A 44 -15.96 -19.49 -12.74
C GLU A 44 -17.06 -19.97 -11.80
N LEU A 45 -16.94 -19.68 -10.49
CA LEU A 45 -17.98 -19.93 -9.49
C LEU A 45 -19.30 -19.27 -9.86
N ARG A 46 -19.28 -18.00 -10.30
CA ARG A 46 -20.49 -17.28 -10.70
C ARG A 46 -21.15 -17.93 -11.92
N VAL A 47 -20.37 -18.36 -12.92
CA VAL A 47 -20.89 -19.00 -14.14
C VAL A 47 -21.49 -20.37 -13.83
N ARG A 48 -20.81 -21.21 -13.04
CA ARG A 48 -21.30 -22.55 -12.71
C ARG A 48 -22.44 -22.58 -11.69
N GLY A 49 -22.60 -21.49 -10.93
CA GLY A 49 -23.54 -21.39 -9.80
C GLY A 49 -23.01 -22.01 -8.50
N PRO A 50 -23.40 -21.45 -7.33
CA PRO A 50 -23.00 -22.00 -6.04
C PRO A 50 -23.74 -23.32 -5.73
N LYS A 51 -23.04 -24.26 -5.10
CA LYS A 51 -23.56 -25.59 -4.74
C LYS A 51 -23.87 -25.73 -3.24
N ASN A 52 -23.40 -24.79 -2.43
CA ASN A 52 -23.57 -24.80 -0.99
C ASN A 52 -23.56 -23.38 -0.43
N ARG A 53 -23.87 -23.25 0.87
CA ARG A 53 -23.95 -21.93 1.53
C ARG A 53 -22.63 -21.19 1.57
N ALA A 54 -21.50 -21.88 1.66
CA ALA A 54 -20.19 -21.23 1.66
C ALA A 54 -19.92 -20.55 0.31
N GLU A 55 -20.24 -21.21 -0.80
CA GLU A 55 -20.10 -20.65 -2.15
C GLU A 55 -21.05 -19.48 -2.42
N GLU A 56 -22.29 -19.56 -1.95
CA GLU A 56 -23.22 -18.42 -1.99
C GLU A 56 -22.63 -17.22 -1.24
N LEU A 57 -22.09 -17.46 -0.03
CA LEU A 57 -21.52 -16.42 0.80
C LEU A 57 -20.25 -15.81 0.18
N ARG A 58 -19.44 -16.58 -0.56
CA ARG A 58 -18.30 -16.06 -1.33
C ARG A 58 -18.77 -14.97 -2.31
N LEU A 59 -19.80 -15.26 -3.10
CA LEU A 59 -20.37 -14.32 -4.07
C LEU A 59 -21.01 -13.10 -3.39
N GLU A 60 -21.81 -13.32 -2.34
CA GLU A 60 -22.44 -12.25 -1.56
C GLU A 60 -21.40 -11.27 -0.98
N ILE A 61 -20.32 -11.79 -0.37
CA ILE A 61 -19.27 -10.96 0.21
C ILE A 61 -18.45 -10.28 -0.89
N PHE A 62 -18.11 -10.97 -1.97
CA PHE A 62 -17.37 -10.41 -3.09
C PHE A 62 -18.09 -9.18 -3.67
N ASP A 63 -19.38 -9.31 -3.98
CA ASP A 63 -20.19 -8.20 -4.51
C ASP A 63 -20.31 -7.09 -3.47
N ALA A 64 -20.66 -7.42 -2.22
CA ALA A 64 -20.85 -6.42 -1.18
C ALA A 64 -19.56 -5.66 -0.80
N VAL A 65 -18.39 -6.28 -0.92
CA VAL A 65 -17.09 -5.61 -0.67
C VAL A 65 -16.71 -4.70 -1.82
N ASN A 66 -16.87 -5.15 -3.06
CA ASN A 66 -16.56 -4.34 -4.23
C ASN A 66 -17.54 -3.14 -4.37
N ASP A 67 -18.78 -3.30 -3.92
CA ASP A 67 -19.78 -2.22 -3.84
C ASP A 67 -19.45 -1.12 -2.82
N LEU A 68 -18.49 -1.33 -1.92
CA LEU A 68 -18.03 -0.29 -1.01
C LEU A 68 -17.29 0.85 -1.74
N GLY A 69 -16.89 0.63 -2.99
CA GLY A 69 -16.18 1.61 -3.80
C GLY A 69 -14.74 1.86 -3.38
N ILE A 70 -14.18 1.10 -2.41
CA ILE A 70 -12.82 1.32 -1.88
C ILE A 70 -11.76 1.27 -2.99
N GLY A 71 -11.86 0.28 -3.88
CA GLY A 71 -11.03 0.16 -5.07
C GLY A 71 -9.57 -0.21 -4.80
N ALA A 72 -8.78 -0.17 -5.86
CA ALA A 72 -7.35 -0.43 -5.81
C ALA A 72 -6.65 0.62 -4.94
N GLN A 73 -5.79 0.17 -4.02
CA GLN A 73 -5.07 0.99 -3.05
C GLN A 73 -5.94 1.90 -2.18
N GLY A 74 -7.26 1.72 -2.15
CA GLY A 74 -8.18 2.59 -1.40
C GLY A 74 -8.42 3.95 -2.05
N LEU A 75 -8.08 4.13 -3.32
CA LEU A 75 -8.24 5.41 -4.04
C LEU A 75 -9.66 5.64 -4.60
N GLY A 76 -10.57 4.68 -4.43
CA GLY A 76 -11.83 4.64 -5.16
C GLY A 76 -11.73 3.70 -6.37
N GLY A 77 -12.75 2.87 -6.58
CA GLY A 77 -12.80 2.00 -7.77
C GLY A 77 -13.80 0.86 -7.67
N LEU A 78 -13.85 0.07 -8.74
CA LEU A 78 -14.75 -1.09 -8.86
C LEU A 78 -14.24 -2.34 -8.13
N THR A 79 -12.93 -2.45 -7.93
CA THR A 79 -12.30 -3.70 -7.50
C THR A 79 -11.42 -3.45 -6.28
N THR A 80 -11.94 -3.88 -5.12
CA THR A 80 -11.22 -3.93 -3.85
C THR A 80 -10.70 -5.35 -3.59
N VAL A 81 -11.46 -6.36 -3.99
CA VAL A 81 -11.09 -7.78 -3.86
C VAL A 81 -11.25 -8.49 -5.21
N LEU A 82 -10.32 -9.39 -5.50
CA LEU A 82 -10.30 -10.26 -6.67
C LEU A 82 -11.02 -11.59 -6.41
N ASP A 83 -11.03 -12.06 -5.16
CA ASP A 83 -11.75 -13.26 -4.74
C ASP A 83 -12.03 -13.20 -3.23
N VAL A 84 -13.03 -13.97 -2.79
CA VAL A 84 -13.31 -14.28 -1.39
C VAL A 84 -13.30 -15.79 -1.24
N LYS A 85 -12.43 -16.32 -0.38
CA LYS A 85 -12.29 -17.74 -0.09
C LYS A 85 -12.90 -18.05 1.27
N ILE A 86 -13.68 -19.13 1.38
CA ILE A 86 -14.34 -19.52 2.62
C ILE A 86 -14.08 -21.00 2.85
N MET A 87 -13.57 -21.33 4.04
CA MET A 87 -13.52 -22.67 4.58
C MET A 87 -14.24 -22.71 5.92
N ASP A 88 -15.10 -23.71 6.12
CA ASP A 88 -15.87 -23.88 7.34
C ASP A 88 -15.59 -25.22 8.03
N TYR A 89 -15.88 -25.27 9.34
CA TYR A 89 -15.66 -26.45 10.17
C TYR A 89 -16.70 -26.52 11.30
N PRO A 90 -17.11 -27.71 11.75
CA PRO A 90 -18.01 -27.85 12.90
C PRO A 90 -17.50 -27.11 14.14
N THR A 91 -18.41 -26.56 14.95
CA THR A 91 -18.06 -25.85 16.19
C THR A 91 -19.04 -26.19 17.31
N HIS A 92 -18.60 -25.98 18.56
CA HIS A 92 -19.45 -26.16 19.73
C HIS A 92 -20.62 -25.16 19.68
N ALA A 93 -21.83 -25.57 20.03
CA ALA A 93 -23.05 -24.76 19.84
C ALA A 93 -23.01 -23.37 20.51
N ALA A 94 -22.27 -23.23 21.62
CA ALA A 94 -22.07 -21.93 22.30
C ALA A 94 -20.98 -21.03 21.67
N ASN A 95 -20.26 -21.52 20.67
CA ASN A 95 -19.15 -20.82 20.02
C ASN A 95 -19.44 -20.64 18.52
N LYS A 96 -18.94 -19.54 17.95
CA LYS A 96 -18.91 -19.35 16.49
C LYS A 96 -17.71 -18.52 16.07
N PRO A 97 -16.48 -19.07 16.15
CA PRO A 97 -15.29 -18.35 15.73
C PRO A 97 -15.37 -18.01 14.23
N VAL A 98 -14.97 -16.78 13.88
CA VAL A 98 -14.84 -16.34 12.50
C VAL A 98 -13.52 -15.58 12.39
N ALA A 99 -12.70 -15.99 11.43
CA ALA A 99 -11.43 -15.34 11.13
C ALA A 99 -11.46 -14.79 9.69
N MET A 100 -10.76 -13.67 9.48
CA MET A 100 -10.58 -13.09 8.16
C MET A 100 -9.11 -12.69 8.00
N ILE A 101 -8.49 -13.12 6.91
CA ILE A 101 -7.11 -12.80 6.57
C ILE A 101 -7.10 -12.21 5.15
N PRO A 102 -6.57 -11.00 4.94
CA PRO A 102 -6.33 -10.48 3.60
C PRO A 102 -5.06 -11.12 3.00
N ASN A 103 -5.09 -11.41 1.70
CA ASN A 103 -3.92 -11.71 0.90
C ASN A 103 -3.69 -10.55 -0.07
N CYS A 104 -2.50 -9.94 -0.03
CA CYS A 104 -2.18 -8.74 -0.78
C CYS A 104 -1.77 -9.04 -2.24
N ALA A 105 -1.53 -7.98 -3.02
CA ALA A 105 -0.97 -8.08 -4.37
C ALA A 105 0.32 -8.91 -4.47
N ALA A 106 1.10 -9.01 -3.38
CA ALA A 106 2.25 -9.92 -3.29
C ALA A 106 1.82 -11.33 -2.85
N THR A 107 0.89 -11.93 -3.60
CA THR A 107 0.43 -13.32 -3.38
C THR A 107 1.56 -14.30 -3.77
N ARG A 108 2.13 -14.97 -2.77
CA ARG A 108 3.35 -15.77 -2.93
C ARG A 108 3.18 -17.12 -2.24
N HIS A 109 2.84 -18.13 -3.03
CA HIS A 109 2.85 -19.52 -2.64
C HIS A 109 3.15 -20.38 -3.87
N THR A 110 3.53 -21.63 -3.65
CA THR A 110 3.74 -22.60 -4.73
C THR A 110 3.18 -23.94 -4.28
N HIS A 111 2.64 -24.71 -5.23
CA HIS A 111 2.22 -26.08 -5.00
C HIS A 111 3.10 -27.00 -5.85
N PHE A 112 3.52 -28.11 -5.25
CA PHE A 112 4.27 -29.13 -5.97
C PHE A 112 3.90 -30.51 -5.42
N MET A 113 4.06 -31.52 -6.25
CA MET A 113 3.89 -32.93 -5.90
C MET A 113 5.25 -33.61 -6.01
N LEU A 114 5.54 -34.50 -5.06
CA LEU A 114 6.69 -35.40 -5.13
C LEU A 114 6.16 -36.79 -5.47
N ASP A 115 6.44 -37.27 -6.67
CA ASP A 115 6.00 -38.57 -7.19
C ASP A 115 7.16 -39.59 -7.28
N GLY A 116 8.36 -39.20 -6.86
CA GLY A 116 9.57 -40.01 -6.91
C GLY A 116 10.39 -39.88 -8.20
N SER A 117 9.98 -39.04 -9.16
CA SER A 117 10.70 -38.87 -10.44
C SER A 117 11.92 -37.94 -10.35
N GLY A 118 12.06 -37.18 -9.26
CA GLY A 118 13.16 -36.24 -9.05
C GLY A 118 12.72 -34.91 -8.42
N PRO A 119 13.56 -33.86 -8.49
CA PRO A 119 13.20 -32.52 -8.04
C PRO A 119 12.02 -31.93 -8.83
N SER A 120 11.10 -31.26 -8.13
CA SER A 120 10.04 -30.48 -8.79
C SER A 120 10.62 -29.16 -9.28
N LEU A 121 10.75 -29.00 -10.59
CA LEU A 121 11.17 -27.76 -11.23
C LEU A 121 9.95 -26.91 -11.58
N GLN A 122 9.96 -25.64 -11.20
CA GLN A 122 8.90 -24.68 -11.51
C GLN A 122 9.32 -23.83 -12.71
N THR A 123 8.45 -23.71 -13.71
CA THR A 123 8.66 -22.82 -14.85
C THR A 123 8.12 -21.43 -14.51
N PRO A 124 8.94 -20.37 -14.55
CA PRO A 124 8.43 -19.01 -14.43
C PRO A 124 7.34 -18.74 -15.48
N PRO A 125 6.30 -17.97 -15.15
CA PRO A 125 5.25 -17.65 -16.10
C PRO A 125 5.80 -16.85 -17.29
N SER A 126 5.16 -16.98 -18.46
CA SER A 126 5.60 -16.29 -19.68
C SER A 126 5.22 -14.81 -19.61
N LEU A 127 6.15 -13.89 -19.89
CA LEU A 127 5.79 -12.47 -19.95
C LEU A 127 4.72 -12.16 -21.01
N ASP A 128 4.58 -13.03 -22.02
CA ASP A 128 3.57 -12.90 -23.07
C ASP A 128 2.13 -13.19 -22.58
N ASP A 129 1.95 -13.79 -21.40
CA ASP A 129 0.60 -13.99 -20.82
C ASP A 129 0.00 -12.66 -20.31
N TRP A 130 0.82 -11.61 -20.18
CA TRP A 130 0.40 -10.29 -19.73
C TRP A 130 0.04 -9.44 -20.94
N PRO A 131 -1.04 -8.62 -20.86
CA PRO A 131 -1.39 -7.72 -21.94
C PRO A 131 -0.26 -6.69 -22.15
N ASP A 132 -0.09 -6.22 -23.39
CA ASP A 132 0.79 -5.11 -23.69
C ASP A 132 0.38 -3.88 -22.86
N ILE A 133 1.17 -3.57 -21.83
CA ILE A 133 0.92 -2.42 -20.97
C ILE A 133 1.39 -1.19 -21.74
N THR A 134 0.46 -0.48 -22.37
CA THR A 134 0.75 0.86 -22.90
C THR A 134 0.94 1.80 -21.72
N TRP A 135 2.17 2.28 -21.51
CA TRP A 135 2.45 3.35 -20.56
C TRP A 135 1.92 4.67 -21.14
N ASP A 136 0.64 4.95 -20.93
CA ASP A 136 0.10 6.28 -21.08
C ASP A 136 0.03 6.90 -19.68
N VAL A 137 0.95 7.81 -19.39
CA VAL A 137 0.93 8.59 -18.13
C VAL A 137 -0.28 9.52 -18.04
N GLY A 138 -1.11 9.55 -19.10
CA GLY A 138 -2.22 10.44 -19.26
C GLY A 138 -1.73 11.87 -19.54
N PRO A 139 -2.50 12.68 -20.28
CA PRO A 139 -2.17 14.09 -20.49
C PRO A 139 -2.21 14.92 -19.18
N SER A 140 -2.68 14.34 -18.07
CA SER A 140 -2.88 14.99 -16.77
C SER A 140 -1.75 14.77 -15.76
N ALA A 141 -0.74 13.95 -16.04
CA ALA A 141 0.36 13.73 -15.10
C ALA A 141 1.26 14.99 -15.02
N LYS A 142 1.38 15.56 -13.81
CA LYS A 142 2.21 16.74 -13.57
C LYS A 142 3.63 16.31 -13.21
N ARG A 143 4.62 16.79 -13.96
CA ARG A 143 6.04 16.59 -13.63
C ARG A 143 6.48 17.60 -12.58
N VAL A 144 7.15 17.14 -11.54
CA VAL A 144 7.58 17.95 -10.40
C VAL A 144 9.06 17.67 -10.13
N ASN A 145 9.88 18.72 -10.08
CA ASN A 145 11.26 18.62 -9.60
C ASN A 145 11.29 18.95 -8.10
N LEU A 146 11.67 17.97 -7.28
CA LEU A 146 11.77 18.09 -5.83
C LEU A 146 12.86 19.07 -5.38
N ASP A 147 13.86 19.32 -6.24
CA ASP A 147 14.95 20.24 -5.91
C ASP A 147 14.54 21.72 -6.03
N ASP A 148 13.48 22.02 -6.80
CA ASP A 148 13.03 23.39 -7.10
C ASP A 148 11.58 23.68 -6.64
N VAL A 149 10.84 22.66 -6.19
CA VAL A 149 9.42 22.79 -5.82
C VAL A 149 9.25 23.75 -4.65
N THR A 150 8.23 24.59 -4.72
CA THR A 150 7.93 25.59 -3.68
C THR A 150 6.65 25.25 -2.94
N ARG A 151 6.50 25.72 -1.69
CA ARG A 151 5.26 25.54 -0.91
C ARG A 151 4.03 26.10 -1.61
N ASP A 152 4.19 27.20 -2.35
CA ASP A 152 3.12 27.77 -3.17
C ASP A 152 2.69 26.80 -4.27
N GLU A 153 3.64 26.13 -4.93
CA GLU A 153 3.31 25.11 -5.90
C GLU A 153 2.60 23.92 -5.26
N ILE A 154 3.10 23.39 -4.14
CA ILE A 154 2.45 22.26 -3.44
C ILE A 154 1.00 22.62 -3.06
N SER A 155 0.74 23.87 -2.69
CA SER A 155 -0.60 24.31 -2.29
C SER A 155 -1.65 24.20 -3.40
N THR A 156 -1.23 24.07 -4.66
CA THR A 156 -2.10 23.89 -5.82
C THR A 156 -2.53 22.44 -6.02
N TRP A 157 -1.79 21.47 -5.49
CA TRP A 157 -2.00 20.05 -5.74
C TRP A 157 -3.31 19.56 -5.12
N GLN A 158 -4.08 18.79 -5.89
CA GLN A 158 -5.38 18.27 -5.47
C GLN A 158 -5.33 16.77 -5.19
N PRO A 159 -6.10 16.25 -4.21
CA PRO A 159 -6.17 14.81 -3.96
C PRO A 159 -6.61 14.02 -5.20
N GLY A 160 -5.88 12.94 -5.50
CA GLY A 160 -6.10 12.10 -6.69
C GLY A 160 -5.27 12.50 -7.91
N GLU A 161 -4.61 13.66 -7.91
CA GLU A 161 -3.70 14.03 -8.99
C GLU A 161 -2.48 13.10 -9.03
N THR A 162 -2.04 12.76 -10.24
CA THR A 162 -0.83 11.96 -10.47
C THR A 162 0.35 12.89 -10.73
N LEU A 163 1.43 12.71 -9.96
CA LEU A 163 2.68 13.43 -10.09
C LEU A 163 3.79 12.48 -10.55
N LEU A 164 4.73 13.02 -11.32
CA LEU A 164 5.97 12.35 -11.69
C LEU A 164 7.13 13.12 -11.02
N LEU A 165 7.65 12.57 -9.93
CA LEU A 165 8.68 13.21 -9.13
C LEU A 165 10.06 12.95 -9.73
N SER A 166 10.86 14.00 -9.85
CA SER A 166 12.30 13.93 -10.12
C SER A 166 13.08 14.73 -9.08
N GLY A 167 14.36 14.46 -8.88
CA GLY A 167 15.20 15.17 -7.90
C GLY A 167 15.44 14.38 -6.62
N LYS A 168 15.92 15.04 -5.56
CA LYS A 168 16.42 14.36 -4.36
C LYS A 168 15.43 14.29 -3.21
N MET A 169 15.33 13.13 -2.58
CA MET A 169 14.53 12.92 -1.37
C MET A 169 15.28 12.09 -0.33
N LEU A 170 14.91 12.24 0.93
CA LEU A 170 15.46 11.42 2.01
C LEU A 170 14.56 10.22 2.26
N THR A 171 15.12 9.14 2.78
CA THR A 171 14.34 7.97 3.22
C THR A 171 14.28 7.91 4.74
N GLY A 172 13.27 7.23 5.25
CA GLY A 172 13.22 6.91 6.67
C GLY A 172 11.90 6.28 7.06
N ARG A 173 11.93 5.28 7.94
CA ARG A 173 10.73 4.63 8.49
C ARG A 173 10.80 4.53 10.01
N ASP A 174 10.16 3.52 10.58
CA ASP A 174 9.87 3.39 12.02
C ASP A 174 11.09 3.67 12.94
N ALA A 175 12.24 3.03 12.71
CA ALA A 175 13.44 3.20 13.54
C ALA A 175 14.10 4.57 13.36
N ALA A 176 14.26 5.03 12.11
CA ALA A 176 14.82 6.35 11.81
C ALA A 176 14.01 7.48 12.46
N HIS A 177 12.67 7.45 12.35
CA HIS A 177 11.80 8.45 12.98
C HIS A 177 11.92 8.44 14.51
N LYS A 178 11.99 7.25 15.11
CA LYS A 178 12.20 7.11 16.56
C LYS A 178 13.55 7.67 16.98
N ARG A 179 14.62 7.43 16.20
CA ARG A 179 15.95 7.96 16.49
C ARG A 179 15.99 9.48 16.38
N ILE A 180 15.39 10.04 15.33
CA ILE A 180 15.22 11.50 15.16
C ILE A 180 14.48 12.11 16.34
N GLN A 181 13.37 11.49 16.78
CA GLN A 181 12.63 11.93 17.96
C GLN A 181 13.53 11.99 19.19
N THR A 182 14.28 10.93 19.48
CA THR A 182 15.19 10.90 20.64
C THR A 182 16.27 11.98 20.57
N LEU A 183 16.86 12.24 19.41
CA LEU A 183 17.84 13.31 19.25
C LEU A 183 17.23 14.68 19.57
N ILE A 184 16.04 14.96 19.03
CA ILE A 184 15.32 16.22 19.25
C ILE A 184 14.93 16.38 20.73
N GLU A 185 14.42 15.33 21.37
CA GLU A 185 14.05 15.35 22.80
C GLU A 185 15.25 15.60 23.71
N ASN A 186 16.44 15.13 23.31
CA ASN A 186 17.68 15.37 24.02
C ASN A 186 18.34 16.72 23.70
N GLY A 187 17.81 17.49 22.74
CA GLY A 187 18.44 18.71 22.24
C GLY A 187 19.72 18.46 21.44
N GLU A 188 19.91 17.24 20.93
CA GLU A 188 21.02 16.84 20.07
C GLU A 188 20.73 17.23 18.60
N PRO A 189 21.73 17.69 17.84
CA PRO A 189 21.56 17.96 16.42
C PRO A 189 21.32 16.66 15.63
N LEU A 190 20.71 16.78 14.44
CA LEU A 190 20.66 15.68 13.49
C LEU A 190 22.08 15.36 12.97
N PRO A 191 22.35 14.11 12.53
CA PRO A 191 23.65 13.76 11.97
C PRO A 191 24.02 14.62 10.76
N ASP A 192 25.33 14.83 10.57
CA ASP A 192 25.85 15.59 9.43
C ASP A 192 25.31 15.06 8.11
N GLY A 193 24.76 15.96 7.28
CA GLY A 193 24.17 15.63 5.98
C GLY A 193 22.68 15.25 6.02
N VAL A 194 22.07 15.12 7.20
CA VAL A 194 20.62 14.93 7.34
C VAL A 194 19.94 16.27 7.55
N ASP A 195 19.36 16.81 6.47
CA ASP A 195 18.54 18.02 6.48
C ASP A 195 17.22 17.79 5.75
N PHE A 196 16.10 17.99 6.46
CA PHE A 196 14.75 17.85 5.93
C PHE A 196 14.14 19.19 5.51
N THR A 197 14.84 20.30 5.69
CA THR A 197 14.33 21.64 5.37
C THR A 197 13.97 21.72 3.90
N ASP A 198 12.68 21.93 3.63
CA ASP A 198 12.13 21.98 2.28
C ASP A 198 12.38 20.71 1.44
N ARG A 199 12.54 19.57 2.10
CA ARG A 199 12.70 18.25 1.47
C ARG A 199 11.47 17.38 1.61
N PHE A 200 11.52 16.24 0.92
CA PHE A 200 10.55 15.16 1.02
C PHE A 200 11.18 13.93 1.67
N ILE A 201 10.38 13.19 2.43
CA ILE A 201 10.78 11.91 3.03
C ILE A 201 9.99 10.75 2.44
N TYR A 202 10.68 9.72 1.97
CA TYR A 202 10.10 8.48 1.47
C TYR A 202 10.15 7.38 2.53
N TYR A 203 8.98 6.87 2.91
CA TYR A 203 8.83 5.75 3.83
C TYR A 203 9.12 4.44 3.11
N VAL A 204 10.37 4.01 3.15
CA VAL A 204 10.84 2.82 2.43
C VAL A 204 11.82 2.04 3.29
N GLY A 205 11.81 0.71 3.13
CA GLY A 205 12.90 -0.16 3.55
C GLY A 205 13.41 -0.86 2.30
N PRO A 206 14.42 -0.31 1.61
CA PRO A 206 14.90 -0.90 0.37
C PRO A 206 15.55 -2.26 0.64
N VAL A 207 15.43 -3.16 -0.32
CA VAL A 207 16.20 -4.41 -0.35
C VAL A 207 17.60 -4.12 -0.89
N ASP A 208 18.58 -4.88 -0.42
CA ASP A 208 19.95 -4.78 -0.91
C ASP A 208 19.99 -4.96 -2.44
N PRO A 209 20.74 -4.10 -3.16
CA PRO A 209 20.88 -4.22 -4.60
C PRO A 209 21.58 -5.52 -4.97
N VAL A 210 21.15 -6.14 -6.06
CA VAL A 210 21.89 -7.25 -6.67
C VAL A 210 22.57 -6.81 -7.95
N ARG A 211 23.82 -7.25 -8.15
CA ARG A 211 24.61 -6.95 -9.36
C ARG A 211 24.79 -5.45 -9.55
N GLU A 212 24.26 -4.89 -10.65
CA GLU A 212 24.41 -3.50 -11.08
C GLU A 212 23.20 -2.63 -10.71
N GLU A 213 22.29 -3.14 -9.88
CA GLU A 213 21.17 -2.34 -9.38
C GLU A 213 21.67 -1.19 -8.51
N VAL A 214 21.12 0.01 -8.73
CA VAL A 214 21.32 1.17 -7.84
C VAL A 214 20.79 0.86 -6.45
N VAL A 215 19.62 0.23 -6.39
CA VAL A 215 18.93 -0.23 -5.19
C VAL A 215 18.04 -1.42 -5.57
N GLY A 216 17.87 -2.37 -4.67
CA GLY A 216 16.91 -3.46 -4.85
C GLY A 216 15.45 -2.95 -4.80
N PRO A 217 14.45 -3.84 -4.78
CA PRO A 217 13.04 -3.45 -4.61
C PRO A 217 12.84 -2.45 -3.46
N ALA A 218 12.26 -1.29 -3.78
CA ALA A 218 12.17 -0.13 -2.89
C ALA A 218 10.73 0.39 -2.79
N GLY A 219 9.82 -0.50 -2.40
CA GLY A 219 8.40 -0.20 -2.29
C GLY A 219 8.02 0.60 -1.04
N PRO A 220 6.90 1.35 -1.08
CA PRO A 220 6.47 2.17 0.02
C PRO A 220 6.02 1.35 1.24
N THR A 221 6.16 1.97 2.40
CA THR A 221 5.71 1.48 3.69
C THR A 221 4.42 2.17 4.15
N THR A 222 3.60 1.49 4.94
CA THR A 222 2.32 2.00 5.47
C THR A 222 2.51 3.30 6.24
N ALA A 223 1.96 4.39 5.72
CA ALA A 223 2.22 5.73 6.23
C ALA A 223 1.64 5.99 7.62
N THR A 224 0.50 5.38 7.97
CA THR A 224 -0.17 5.56 9.28
C THR A 224 0.74 5.23 10.48
N ARG A 225 1.75 4.37 10.30
CA ARG A 225 2.70 4.03 11.37
C ARG A 225 3.57 5.22 11.79
N MET A 226 3.74 6.19 10.89
CA MET A 226 4.54 7.39 11.11
C MET A 226 3.70 8.58 11.62
N ASP A 227 2.37 8.45 11.72
CA ASP A 227 1.48 9.55 12.14
C ASP A 227 1.87 10.15 13.49
N LYS A 228 2.26 9.31 14.45
CA LYS A 228 2.70 9.75 15.80
C LYS A 228 3.96 10.62 15.79
N PHE A 229 4.77 10.55 14.73
CA PHE A 229 5.98 11.36 14.57
C PHE A 229 5.76 12.58 13.67
N THR A 230 4.64 12.65 12.97
CA THR A 230 4.44 13.58 11.85
C THR A 230 4.44 15.03 12.30
N GLU A 231 3.76 15.33 13.41
CA GLU A 231 3.76 16.67 13.98
C GLU A 231 5.18 17.14 14.31
N MET A 232 5.98 16.28 14.95
CA MET A 232 7.37 16.58 15.28
C MET A 232 8.21 16.79 14.01
N MET A 233 8.10 15.90 13.03
CA MET A 233 8.88 16.01 11.79
C MET A 233 8.57 17.32 11.06
N LEU A 234 7.29 17.67 10.92
CA LEU A 234 6.88 18.89 10.23
C LEU A 234 7.30 20.15 11.01
N ASP A 235 7.04 20.19 12.32
CA ASP A 235 7.32 21.36 13.17
C ASP A 235 8.83 21.63 13.37
N LYS A 236 9.63 20.57 13.52
CA LYS A 236 11.04 20.68 13.93
C LYS A 236 12.04 20.62 12.80
N THR A 237 11.67 20.09 11.64
CA THR A 237 12.64 19.79 10.58
C THR A 237 12.40 20.55 9.27
N GLY A 238 11.28 21.28 9.15
CA GLY A 238 10.96 22.03 7.92
C GLY A 238 10.52 21.17 6.74
N LEU A 239 10.26 19.88 6.96
CA LEU A 239 9.81 18.92 5.95
C LEU A 239 8.59 19.44 5.16
N MET A 240 8.63 19.32 3.83
CA MET A 240 7.56 19.78 2.92
C MET A 240 6.52 18.71 2.61
N GLY A 241 6.94 17.45 2.53
CA GLY A 241 6.02 16.38 2.25
C GLY A 241 6.57 14.99 2.53
N MET A 242 5.67 14.02 2.49
CA MET A 242 5.99 12.62 2.77
C MET A 242 5.45 11.73 1.67
N ILE A 243 6.18 10.66 1.37
CA ILE A 243 5.78 9.63 0.41
C ILE A 243 5.67 8.29 1.14
N GLY A 244 4.56 7.58 0.96
CA GLY A 244 4.33 6.26 1.56
C GLY A 244 3.28 5.46 0.81
N LYS A 245 2.63 4.52 1.51
CA LYS A 245 1.42 3.83 1.00
C LYS A 245 0.27 3.90 1.98
N ALA A 246 -0.93 3.70 1.45
CA ALA A 246 -2.20 3.70 2.16
C ALA A 246 -2.58 5.07 2.73
N GLU A 247 -3.70 5.12 3.43
CA GLU A 247 -4.25 6.33 4.03
C GLU A 247 -3.39 6.87 5.18
N ARG A 248 -3.74 8.09 5.62
CA ARG A 248 -3.24 8.71 6.85
C ARG A 248 -4.37 8.74 7.88
N GLY A 249 -4.03 8.55 9.15
CA GLY A 249 -4.95 8.73 10.25
C GLY A 249 -5.27 10.20 10.51
N SER A 250 -6.25 10.47 11.37
CA SER A 250 -6.66 11.84 11.72
C SER A 250 -5.51 12.67 12.26
N VAL A 251 -4.68 12.10 13.15
CA VAL A 251 -3.50 12.76 13.70
C VAL A 251 -2.54 13.21 12.60
N GLY A 252 -2.25 12.34 11.64
CA GLY A 252 -1.39 12.67 10.51
C GLY A 252 -1.99 13.75 9.61
N ILE A 253 -3.29 13.68 9.31
CA ILE A 253 -3.99 14.66 8.46
C ILE A 253 -4.01 16.05 9.10
N GLU A 254 -4.29 16.16 10.39
CA GLU A 254 -4.31 17.45 11.08
C GLU A 254 -2.92 18.09 11.13
N ALA A 255 -1.86 17.30 11.33
CA ALA A 255 -0.48 17.80 11.27
C ALA A 255 -0.12 18.31 9.86
N ILE A 256 -0.46 17.54 8.81
CA ILE A 256 -0.27 17.94 7.41
C ILE A 256 -0.96 19.29 7.12
N LYS A 257 -2.22 19.42 7.54
CA LYS A 257 -3.01 20.65 7.38
C LYS A 257 -2.43 21.84 8.15
N LYS A 258 -2.01 21.62 9.39
CA LYS A 258 -1.43 22.65 10.27
C LYS A 258 -0.16 23.24 9.66
N HIS A 259 0.71 22.39 9.12
CA HIS A 259 2.02 22.78 8.61
C HIS A 259 2.06 23.03 7.10
N LYS A 260 0.90 22.97 6.43
CA LYS A 260 0.78 23.15 4.97
C LYS A 260 1.72 22.24 4.18
N ALA A 261 1.84 21.00 4.63
CA ALA A 261 2.59 19.94 3.98
C ALA A 261 1.67 19.10 3.08
N VAL A 262 2.24 18.09 2.41
CA VAL A 262 1.46 17.09 1.65
C VAL A 262 1.86 15.67 1.98
N TYR A 263 0.94 14.75 1.72
CA TYR A 263 1.24 13.33 1.68
C TYR A 263 0.94 12.77 0.30
N LEU A 264 1.96 12.16 -0.29
CA LEU A 264 1.93 11.50 -1.58
C LEU A 264 1.97 9.99 -1.37
N MET A 265 1.26 9.26 -2.22
CA MET A 265 1.20 7.82 -2.17
C MET A 265 1.92 7.23 -3.38
N ALA A 266 2.93 6.40 -3.12
CA ALA A 266 3.51 5.53 -4.12
C ALA A 266 2.73 4.21 -4.20
N VAL A 267 2.80 3.54 -5.35
CA VAL A 267 2.05 2.31 -5.64
C VAL A 267 2.52 1.17 -4.72
N GLY A 268 1.65 0.74 -3.80
CA GLY A 268 1.91 -0.40 -2.92
C GLY A 268 1.92 -1.73 -3.69
N GLY A 269 2.91 -2.59 -3.43
CA GLY A 269 3.04 -3.90 -4.07
C GLY A 269 3.91 -3.93 -5.34
N ALA A 270 4.18 -2.77 -5.95
CA ALA A 270 4.99 -2.65 -7.16
C ALA A 270 6.46 -2.26 -6.87
N ALA A 271 7.06 -2.80 -5.81
CA ALA A 271 8.35 -2.35 -5.26
C ALA A 271 9.51 -2.35 -6.28
N TYR A 272 9.55 -3.35 -7.15
CA TYR A 272 10.57 -3.45 -8.20
C TYR A 272 10.38 -2.40 -9.30
N LEU A 273 9.13 -2.08 -9.66
CA LEU A 273 8.85 -1.05 -10.66
C LEU A 273 9.19 0.33 -10.11
N VAL A 274 8.82 0.60 -8.86
CA VAL A 274 9.15 1.86 -8.17
C VAL A 274 10.67 2.05 -8.06
N SER A 275 11.45 0.98 -7.82
CA SER A 275 12.90 1.11 -7.75
C SER A 275 13.55 1.47 -9.08
N LYS A 276 12.90 1.25 -10.23
CA LYS A 276 13.41 1.70 -11.54
C LYS A 276 13.39 3.22 -11.71
N ALA A 277 12.60 3.94 -10.90
CA ALA A 277 12.64 5.40 -10.88
C ALA A 277 13.81 5.93 -10.04
N ILE A 278 14.48 5.10 -9.23
CA ILE A 278 15.61 5.52 -8.38
C ILE A 278 16.89 5.38 -9.19
N ILE A 279 17.53 6.52 -9.47
CA ILE A 279 18.74 6.59 -10.30
C ILE A 279 20.02 6.73 -9.47
N ASN A 280 19.92 7.11 -8.19
CA ASN A 280 21.02 7.10 -7.23
C ASN A 280 20.51 6.82 -5.81
N ALA A 281 21.30 6.13 -5.00
CA ALA A 281 20.99 5.81 -3.60
C ALA A 281 22.25 5.85 -2.74
N LYS A 282 22.23 6.63 -1.66
CA LYS A 282 23.38 6.77 -0.75
C LYS A 282 22.92 6.76 0.71
N VAL A 283 23.48 5.87 1.52
CA VAL A 283 23.30 5.92 2.99
C VAL A 283 23.97 7.18 3.53
N ILE A 284 23.24 7.97 4.31
CA ILE A 284 23.74 9.23 4.90
C ILE A 284 23.71 9.23 6.43
N ALA A 285 22.86 8.42 7.08
CA ALA A 285 22.86 8.28 8.53
C ALA A 285 22.25 6.95 9.00
N PHE A 286 22.63 6.56 10.21
CA PHE A 286 22.13 5.37 10.91
C PHE A 286 22.35 4.06 10.14
N GLU A 287 23.54 3.89 9.55
CA GLU A 287 23.90 2.71 8.76
C GLU A 287 23.71 1.40 9.54
N GLU A 288 23.92 1.43 10.86
CA GLU A 288 23.70 0.30 11.76
C GLU A 288 22.25 -0.23 11.76
N MET A 289 21.30 0.54 11.24
CA MET A 289 19.88 0.16 11.14
C MET A 289 19.54 -0.59 9.84
N GLY A 290 20.51 -0.85 8.97
CA GLY A 290 20.33 -1.60 7.72
C GLY A 290 19.28 -0.97 6.81
N MET A 291 18.23 -1.72 6.45
CA MET A 291 17.13 -1.21 5.61
C MET A 291 16.32 -0.06 6.25
N GLU A 292 16.53 0.29 7.51
CA GLU A 292 15.91 1.47 8.16
C GLU A 292 16.83 2.70 8.22
N ALA A 293 18.06 2.60 7.71
CA ALA A 293 18.98 3.72 7.62
C ALA A 293 18.38 4.86 6.78
N ILE A 294 18.80 6.09 7.08
CA ILE A 294 18.45 7.24 6.24
C ILE A 294 19.35 7.23 5.03
N GLN A 295 18.74 7.20 3.85
CA GLN A 295 19.40 7.29 2.56
C GLN A 295 18.94 8.56 1.84
N GLU A 296 19.79 9.14 1.01
CA GLU A 296 19.39 10.09 -0.01
C GLU A 296 19.18 9.33 -1.31
N PHE A 297 17.95 9.42 -1.84
CA PHE A 297 17.59 8.92 -3.16
C PHE A 297 17.52 10.08 -4.14
N GLU A 298 18.02 9.85 -5.35
CA GLU A 298 17.71 10.66 -6.52
C GLU A 298 16.76 9.88 -7.41
N VAL A 299 15.62 10.49 -7.75
CA VAL A 299 14.59 9.85 -8.56
C VAL A 299 14.38 10.57 -9.88
N LYS A 300 13.87 9.83 -10.86
CA LYS A 300 13.44 10.33 -12.15
C LYS A 300 12.08 9.75 -12.51
N ASP A 301 11.11 10.64 -12.74
CA ASP A 301 9.75 10.29 -13.13
C ASP A 301 9.08 9.24 -12.23
N MET A 302 9.34 9.30 -10.91
CA MET A 302 8.71 8.41 -9.94
C MET A 302 7.22 8.72 -9.83
N PRO A 303 6.32 7.77 -10.17
CA PRO A 303 4.89 8.03 -10.14
C PRO A 303 4.36 7.97 -8.72
N VAL A 304 3.66 9.03 -8.32
CA VAL A 304 2.95 9.11 -7.05
C VAL A 304 1.58 9.77 -7.24
N THR A 305 0.67 9.54 -6.30
CA THR A 305 -0.65 10.19 -6.26
C THR A 305 -0.75 11.10 -5.05
N VAL A 306 -1.29 12.31 -5.21
CA VAL A 306 -1.57 13.21 -4.08
C VAL A 306 -2.65 12.57 -3.22
N ALA A 307 -2.29 12.12 -2.01
CA ALA A 307 -3.18 11.38 -1.14
C ALA A 307 -3.82 12.26 -0.05
N VAL A 308 -3.07 13.24 0.46
CA VAL A 308 -3.60 14.30 1.33
C VAL A 308 -2.99 15.64 0.90
N ASP A 309 -3.84 16.63 0.64
CA ASP A 309 -3.43 17.99 0.28
C ASP A 309 -3.09 18.86 1.51
N VAL A 310 -2.65 20.10 1.26
CA VAL A 310 -2.30 21.09 2.30
C VAL A 310 -3.49 21.54 3.16
N ASN A 311 -4.71 21.20 2.77
CA ASN A 311 -5.95 21.54 3.48
C ASN A 311 -6.49 20.36 4.31
N GLY A 312 -5.85 19.20 4.21
CA GLY A 312 -6.26 17.96 4.88
C GLY A 312 -7.33 17.17 4.13
N ASN A 313 -7.62 17.49 2.88
CA ASN A 313 -8.51 16.70 2.04
C ASN A 313 -7.79 15.41 1.64
N ALA A 314 -8.44 14.26 1.85
CA ALA A 314 -7.81 12.95 1.66
C ALA A 314 -8.54 12.11 0.60
N VAL A 315 -7.82 11.66 -0.43
CA VAL A 315 -8.38 10.83 -1.51
C VAL A 315 -8.96 9.50 -0.99
N HIS A 316 -8.37 8.93 0.05
CA HIS A 316 -8.83 7.71 0.70
C HIS A 316 -10.19 7.87 1.42
N LYS A 317 -10.67 9.11 1.58
CA LYS A 317 -12.03 9.41 2.05
C LYS A 317 -12.96 9.75 0.88
N THR A 318 -12.52 10.63 -0.02
CA THR A 318 -13.37 11.13 -1.11
C THR A 318 -13.57 10.11 -2.23
N GLY A 319 -12.51 9.42 -2.64
CA GLY A 319 -12.52 8.45 -3.74
C GLY A 319 -13.52 7.31 -3.50
N PRO A 320 -13.45 6.57 -2.37
CA PRO A 320 -14.41 5.52 -2.08
C PRO A 320 -15.88 5.99 -2.04
N GLN A 321 -16.14 7.19 -1.49
CA GLN A 321 -17.48 7.75 -1.43
C GLN A 321 -18.05 8.10 -2.82
N GLU A 322 -17.21 8.63 -3.70
CA GLU A 322 -17.58 8.93 -5.08
C GLU A 322 -17.88 7.65 -5.84
N TRP A 323 -16.99 6.67 -5.78
CA TRP A 323 -17.16 5.39 -6.48
C TRP A 323 -18.35 4.59 -5.97
N GLN A 324 -18.63 4.61 -4.66
CA GLN A 324 -19.82 3.98 -4.11
C GLN A 324 -21.10 4.56 -4.74
N LYS A 325 -21.19 5.89 -4.91
CA LYS A 325 -22.33 6.53 -5.59
C LYS A 325 -22.43 6.10 -7.04
N ILE A 326 -21.32 6.07 -7.77
CA ILE A 326 -21.25 5.63 -9.17
C ILE A 326 -21.75 4.18 -9.31
N ILE A 327 -21.29 3.29 -8.43
CA ILE A 327 -21.71 1.88 -8.43
C ILE A 327 -23.21 1.74 -8.17
N LEU A 328 -23.74 2.44 -7.16
CA LEU A 328 -25.18 2.42 -6.84
C LEU A 328 -26.03 2.94 -8.01
N GLN A 329 -25.59 3.99 -8.68
CA GLN A 329 -26.27 4.54 -9.88
C GLN A 329 -26.28 3.52 -11.02
N ARG A 330 -25.15 2.86 -11.30
CA ARG A 330 -25.06 1.83 -12.35
C ARG A 330 -25.92 0.60 -12.09
N LYS A 331 -26.12 0.21 -10.83
CA LYS A 331 -26.99 -0.92 -10.47
C LYS A 331 -28.49 -0.60 -10.53
N SER A 332 -28.83 0.69 -10.47
CA SER A 332 -30.22 1.15 -10.50
C SER A 332 -30.70 1.52 -11.90
N ALA A 333 -29.80 1.55 -12.88
CA ALA A 333 -30.06 1.82 -14.30
C ALA A 333 -30.25 0.51 -15.08
#